data_AF-A0A3M2HHU7-F1
#
_entry.id   AF-A0A3M2HHU7-F1
#
_cell.length_a   1.000
_cell.length_b   1.000
_cell.length_c   1.000
_cell.angle_alpha   90.00
_cell.angle_beta   90.00
_cell.angle_gamma   90.00
#
_symmetry.space_group_name_H-M   'P 1'
#
loop_
_entity.id
_entity.type
_entity.pdbx_description
1 polymer ?
#
loop_
_entity_poly.entity_id
_entity_poly.type
_entity_poly.pdbx_seq_one_letter_code
_entity_poly.pdbx_strand_id
1 'polypeptide(L)'
;VNRVRAFGDHHHYTVQEVQALMGEARRQGIDHLVVTEKDAVKLRGVLNSYEEIGERIIVCCTRFRVEGMDDLWQRVLALFPEQRRRIKTTSNKK
;
A
#
# COMPACT_ATOMS: atom_id res chain seq x y z
N VAL A 1 -19.02 -11.54 -15.57
CA VAL A 1 -17.95 -10.52 -15.56
C VAL A 1 -17.00 -10.84 -14.43
N ASN A 2 -15.74 -11.16 -14.70
CA ASN A 2 -14.76 -11.40 -13.64
C ASN A 2 -14.25 -10.04 -13.15
N ARG A 3 -14.65 -9.65 -11.94
CA ARG A 3 -14.36 -8.33 -11.35
C ARG A 3 -13.06 -8.30 -10.53
N VAL A 4 -12.31 -9.40 -10.51
CA VAL A 4 -11.07 -9.53 -9.73
C VAL A 4 -9.91 -9.89 -10.65
N ARG A 5 -8.78 -9.20 -10.46
CA ARG A 5 -7.50 -9.51 -11.07
C ARG A 5 -6.48 -9.75 -9.95
N ALA A 6 -5.83 -10.90 -10.00
CA ALA A 6 -4.79 -11.29 -9.07
C ALA A 6 -3.45 -11.29 -9.79
N PHE A 7 -2.44 -10.75 -9.12
CA PHE A 7 -1.06 -10.69 -9.62
C PHE A 7 -0.16 -11.41 -8.63
N GLY A 8 0.96 -11.94 -9.12
CA GLY A 8 1.98 -12.55 -8.27
C GLY A 8 2.56 -11.54 -7.28
N ASP A 9 3.20 -12.05 -6.22
CA ASP A 9 3.94 -11.15 -5.35
C ASP A 9 5.09 -10.48 -6.12
N HIS A 10 5.48 -9.28 -5.71
CA HIS A 10 6.47 -8.47 -6.42
C HIS A 10 6.16 -8.19 -7.91
N HIS A 11 4.90 -8.30 -8.34
CA HIS A 11 4.51 -7.94 -9.70
C HIS A 11 4.95 -6.51 -10.06
N HIS A 12 5.60 -6.36 -11.22
CA HIS A 12 6.05 -5.08 -11.74
C HIS A 12 5.10 -4.65 -12.84
N TYR A 13 4.26 -3.66 -12.54
CA TYR A 13 3.32 -3.13 -13.51
C TYR A 13 4.05 -2.44 -14.65
N THR A 14 3.60 -2.68 -15.88
CA THR A 14 4.04 -1.93 -17.05
C THR A 14 2.97 -0.92 -17.45
N VAL A 15 3.36 0.14 -18.16
CA VAL A 15 2.41 1.16 -18.64
C VAL A 15 1.33 0.51 -19.53
N GLN A 16 1.73 -0.37 -20.44
CA GLN A 16 0.83 -1.04 -21.36
C GLN A 16 -0.16 -1.95 -20.64
N GLU A 17 0.28 -2.69 -19.62
CA GLU A 17 -0.58 -3.55 -18.82
C GLU A 17 -1.63 -2.74 -18.06
N VAL A 18 -1.21 -1.65 -17.40
CA VAL A 18 -2.13 -0.78 -16.66
C VAL A 18 -3.16 -0.13 -17.58
N GLN A 19 -2.73 0.35 -18.75
CA GLN A 19 -3.65 0.88 -19.77
C GLN A 19 -4.64 -0.17 -20.27
N ALA A 20 -4.19 -1.41 -20.48
CA ALA A 20 -5.06 -2.51 -20.88
C ALA A 20 -6.11 -2.85 -19.81
N LEU A 21 -5.71 -2.86 -18.53
CA LEU A 21 -6.61 -3.08 -17.39
C LEU A 21 -7.64 -1.97 -17.27
N MET A 22 -7.25 -0.70 -17.40
CA MET A 22 -8.17 0.43 -17.38
C MET A 22 -9.13 0.40 -18.57
N GLY A 23 -8.63 0.05 -19.76
CA GLY A 23 -9.46 -0.12 -20.96
C GLY A 23 -10.46 -1.27 -20.83
N GLU A 24 -10.05 -2.38 -20.24
CA GLU A 24 -10.95 -3.50 -19.91
C GLU A 24 -12.04 -3.06 -18.92
N ALA A 25 -11.66 -2.41 -17.82
CA ALA A 25 -12.59 -1.92 -16.81
C ALA A 25 -13.64 -0.97 -17.41
N ARG A 26 -13.20 -0.03 -18.25
CA ARG A 26 -14.09 0.91 -18.96
C ARG A 26 -15.08 0.19 -19.87
N ARG A 27 -14.63 -0.81 -20.65
CA ARG A 27 -15.52 -1.61 -21.52
C ARG A 27 -16.55 -2.41 -20.72
N GLN A 28 -16.24 -2.73 -19.46
CA GLN A 28 -17.12 -3.43 -18.55
C GLN A 28 -18.03 -2.51 -17.74
N GLY A 29 -17.96 -1.19 -17.94
CA GLY A 29 -18.72 -0.20 -17.17
C GLY A 29 -18.29 -0.11 -15.71
N ILE A 30 -17.01 -0.36 -15.43
CA ILE A 30 -16.44 -0.24 -14.09
C ILE A 30 -15.85 1.17 -13.94
N ASP A 31 -16.36 1.91 -12.95
CA ASP A 31 -15.94 3.30 -12.68
C ASP A 31 -14.60 3.36 -11.93
N HIS A 32 -14.34 2.38 -11.05
CA HIS A 32 -13.19 2.38 -10.16
C HIS A 32 -12.50 1.01 -10.09
N LEU A 33 -11.17 1.05 -10.06
CA LEU A 33 -10.30 -0.06 -9.69
C LEU A 33 -9.94 0.05 -8.21
N VAL A 34 -10.09 -1.03 -7.45
CA VAL A 34 -9.64 -1.09 -6.06
C VAL A 34 -8.31 -1.84 -6.00
N VAL A 35 -7.30 -1.24 -5.38
CA VAL A 35 -5.96 -1.82 -5.24
C VAL A 35 -5.50 -1.79 -3.79
N THR A 36 -4.51 -2.61 -3.45
CA THR A 36 -3.85 -2.53 -2.13
C THR A 36 -2.92 -1.33 -2.07
N GLU A 37 -2.60 -0.86 -0.86
CA GLU A 37 -1.56 0.16 -0.65
C GLU A 37 -0.21 -0.25 -1.24
N LYS A 38 0.15 -1.54 -1.15
CA LYS A 38 1.38 -2.11 -1.73
C LYS A 38 1.45 -1.88 -3.24
N ASP A 39 0.35 -2.18 -3.95
CA ASP A 39 0.33 -2.06 -5.41
C ASP A 39 0.23 -0.60 -5.86
N ALA A 40 -0.46 0.25 -5.09
CA ALA A 40 -0.52 1.69 -5.34
C ALA A 40 0.87 2.34 -5.38
N VAL A 41 1.81 1.91 -4.51
CA VAL A 41 3.20 2.40 -4.53
C VAL A 41 3.88 2.09 -5.86
N LYS A 42 3.65 0.90 -6.43
CA LYS A 42 4.25 0.48 -7.70
C LYS A 42 3.62 1.20 -8.89
N LEU A 43 2.30 1.41 -8.85
CA LEU A 43 1.55 2.09 -9.90
C LEU A 43 1.95 3.57 -10.03
N ARG A 44 2.35 4.23 -8.93
CA ARG A 44 2.89 5.61 -8.96
C ARG A 44 4.13 5.77 -9.84
N GLY A 45 4.93 4.72 -10.02
CA GLY A 45 6.11 4.75 -10.89
C GLY A 45 5.79 4.57 -12.38
N VAL A 46 4.54 4.18 -12.68
CA VAL A 46 4.09 3.80 -14.02
C VAL A 46 3.10 4.83 -14.58
N LEU A 47 2.26 5.40 -13.72
CA LEU A 47 1.28 6.42 -14.06
C LEU A 47 1.90 7.80 -13.78
N ASN A 48 2.02 8.61 -14.84
CA ASN A 48 2.74 9.88 -14.82
C ASN A 48 2.00 11.00 -14.05
N SER A 49 0.72 10.82 -13.72
CA SER A 49 0.00 11.79 -12.88
C SER A 49 -0.92 11.10 -11.87
N TYR A 50 -0.95 11.66 -10.67
CA TYR A 50 -1.93 11.30 -9.63
C TYR A 50 -3.36 11.64 -10.04
N GLU A 51 -3.57 12.46 -11.07
CA GLU A 51 -4.89 12.83 -11.56
C GLU A 51 -5.57 11.66 -12.29
N GLU A 52 -4.83 10.84 -13.06
CA GLU A 52 -5.38 9.60 -13.65
C GLU A 52 -5.64 8.51 -12.59
N ILE A 53 -4.84 8.49 -11.51
CA ILE A 53 -5.01 7.57 -10.38
C ILE A 53 -6.20 8.01 -9.52
N GLY A 54 -6.30 9.30 -9.19
CA GLY A 54 -7.22 9.82 -8.17
C GLY A 54 -8.70 9.70 -8.54
N GLU A 55 -9.04 9.76 -9.83
CA GLU A 55 -10.43 9.64 -10.26
C GLU A 55 -10.91 8.19 -10.42
N ARG A 56 -9.98 7.24 -10.61
CA ARG A 56 -10.33 5.87 -11.03
C ARG A 56 -9.72 4.75 -10.20
N ILE A 57 -8.77 5.04 -9.32
CA ILE A 57 -8.10 4.05 -8.49
C ILE A 57 -8.34 4.38 -7.02
N ILE A 58 -9.02 3.47 -6.34
CA ILE A 58 -9.24 3.50 -4.91
C ILE A 58 -8.17 2.64 -4.24
N VAL A 59 -7.40 3.23 -3.34
CA VAL A 59 -6.41 2.50 -2.55
C VAL A 59 -7.05 2.02 -1.26
N CYS A 60 -7.09 0.71 -1.06
CA CYS A 60 -7.54 0.09 0.17
C CYS A 60 -6.37 0.01 1.17
N CYS A 61 -6.45 0.81 2.23
CA CYS A 61 -5.51 0.77 3.34
C CYS A 61 -6.04 -0.14 4.45
N THR A 62 -5.24 -1.12 4.86
CA THR A 62 -5.55 -1.99 5.99
C THR A 62 -4.80 -1.55 7.24
N ARG A 63 -5.51 -1.37 8.35
CA ARG A 63 -4.89 -1.11 9.65
C ARG A 63 -5.02 -2.36 10.53
N PHE A 64 -3.92 -2.74 11.15
CA PHE A 64 -3.88 -3.86 12.08
C PHE A 64 -3.82 -3.34 13.50
N ARG A 65 -4.58 -3.98 14.40
CA ARG A 65 -4.43 -3.83 15.86
C ARG A 65 -3.88 -5.14 16.39
N VAL A 66 -2.82 -5.06 17.18
CA VAL A 66 -2.22 -6.22 17.83
C VAL A 66 -2.52 -6.11 19.33
N GLU A 67 -3.14 -7.13 19.89
CA GLU A 67 -3.35 -7.23 21.33
C GLU A 67 -2.01 -7.53 22.03
N GLY A 68 -1.76 -6.91 23.18
CA GLY A 68 -0.47 -7.05 23.88
C GLY A 68 0.71 -6.43 23.13
N MET A 69 0.48 -5.41 22.29
CA MET A 69 1.52 -4.75 21.50
C MET A 69 2.70 -4.26 22.36
N ASP A 70 2.44 -3.78 23.58
CA ASP A 70 3.49 -3.32 24.49
C ASP A 70 4.43 -4.46 24.91
N ASP A 71 3.87 -5.62 25.27
CA ASP A 71 4.65 -6.80 25.64
C ASP A 71 5.47 -7.33 24.46
N LEU A 72 4.88 -7.32 23.25
CA LEU A 72 5.59 -7.66 22.01
C LEU A 72 6.78 -6.73 21.80
N TRP A 73 6.59 -5.42 21.96
CA TRP A 73 7.67 -4.46 21.79
C TRP A 73 8.79 -4.63 22.81
N GLN A 74 8.46 -4.90 24.08
CA GLN A 74 9.48 -5.17 25.10
C GLN A 74 10.34 -6.38 24.75
N ARG A 75 9.73 -7.45 24.22
CA ARG A 75 10.45 -8.65 23.76
C ARG A 75 11.35 -8.35 22.56
N VAL A 76 10.84 -7.63 21.55
CA VAL A 76 11.63 -7.21 20.38
C VAL A 76 12.84 -6.37 20.82
N LEU A 77 12.64 -5.40 21.71
CA LEU A 77 13.71 -4.54 22.21
C LEU A 77 14.74 -5.27 23.09
N ALA A 78 14.34 -6.37 23.73
CA ALA A 78 15.27 -7.22 24.49
C ALA A 78 16.22 -8.01 23.55
N LEU A 79 15.82 -8.31 22.31
CA LEU A 79 16.66 -8.99 21.32
C LEU A 79 17.76 -8.07 20.76
N PHE A 80 17.61 -6.75 20.86
CA PHE A 80 18.56 -5.76 20.31
C PHE A 80 19.05 -4.76 21.39
N PRO A 81 19.81 -5.22 22.40
CA PRO A 81 20.19 -4.40 23.55
C PRO A 81 21.02 -3.16 23.17
N GLU A 82 21.82 -3.22 22.12
CA GLU A 82 22.65 -2.12 21.59
C GLU A 82 21.81 -0.95 21.03
N GLN A 83 20.58 -1.21 20.54
CA GLN A 83 19.73 -0.18 19.93
C GLN A 83 18.94 0.66 20.95
N ARG A 84 18.97 0.29 22.24
CA ARG A 84 18.31 1.03 23.33
C ARG A 84 18.84 2.46 23.52
N ARG A 85 20.06 2.76 23.06
CA ARG A 85 20.74 4.04 23.33
C ARG A 85 20.27 5.23 22.49
N ARG A 86 19.47 5.03 21.44
CA ARG A 86 19.27 6.07 20.41
C ARG A 86 17.87 6.70 20.32
N ILE A 87 16.91 6.25 21.12
CA ILE A 87 15.58 6.89 21.18
C ILE A 87 15.56 7.85 22.38
N LYS A 88 16.16 9.03 22.22
CA LYS A 88 15.80 10.19 23.04
C LYS A 88 14.53 10.77 22.46
N THR A 89 13.40 10.51 23.13
CA THR A 89 12.11 11.13 22.84
C THR A 89 12.26 12.65 22.96
N THR A 90 12.25 13.37 21.84
CA THR A 90 11.91 14.79 21.84
C THR A 90 10.44 14.89 22.21
N SER A 91 10.20 15.09 23.50
CA SER A 91 8.92 15.55 24.02
C SER A 91 8.60 16.89 23.38
N ASN A 92 7.71 16.90 22.40
CA ASN A 92 7.12 18.14 21.89
C ASN A 92 6.12 18.60 22.95
N LYS A 93 6.56 19.54 23.80
CA LYS A 93 5.65 20.29 24.66
C LYS A 93 4.73 21.14 23.78
N LYS A 94 3.47 21.15 24.19
CA LYS A 94 2.31 21.90 23.68
C LYS A 94 2.61 23.35 23.35
#